data_AF-A0AA40TJL1-F1
#
_entry.id   AF-A0AA40TJL1-F1
#
_cell.length_a   1.000
_cell.length_b   1.000
_cell.length_c   1.000
_cell.angle_alpha   90.00
_cell.angle_beta   90.00
_cell.angle_gamma   90.00
#
_symmetry.space_group_name_H-M   'P 1'
#
loop_
_entity.id
_entity.type
_entity.pdbx_description
1 polymer ?
#
loop_
_entity_poly.entity_id
_entity_poly.type
_entity_poly.pdbx_seq_one_letter_code
_entity_poly.pdbx_strand_id
1 'polypeptide(L)' 'MKGPKSTIKIDPPKDDEPTLDVTGRSAAPESSVKPIQIKVPVSKHKEMKAYAAEQGISMTEMIMAGYEMYRNKMK' A
#
# COMPACT_ATOMS: atom_id res chain seq x y z
N MET A 1 -53.10 -1.59 36.32
CA MET A 1 -51.69 -1.28 36.62
C MET A 1 -50.96 -1.07 35.29
N LYS A 2 -50.38 0.13 35.05
CA LYS A 2 -49.75 0.50 33.78
C LYS A 2 -48.28 0.08 33.83
N GLY A 3 -47.86 -0.92 33.04
CA GLY A 3 -46.49 -1.42 33.04
C GLY A 3 -45.47 -0.42 32.47
N PRO A 4 -44.18 -0.52 32.83
CA PRO A 4 -43.16 0.43 32.38
C PRO A 4 -42.86 0.21 30.91
N LYS A 5 -43.09 1.24 30.08
CA LYS A 5 -42.65 1.29 28.68
C LYS A 5 -41.18 1.70 28.65
N SER A 6 -40.26 0.73 28.61
CA SER A 6 -38.86 1.02 28.33
C SER A 6 -38.70 1.27 26.82
N THR A 7 -38.81 2.53 26.41
CA THR A 7 -38.40 2.96 25.08
C THR A 7 -36.88 2.87 25.02
N ILE A 8 -36.34 1.79 24.45
CA ILE A 8 -34.91 1.68 24.14
C ILE A 8 -34.65 2.73 23.06
N LYS A 9 -34.01 3.83 23.44
CA LYS A 9 -33.50 4.80 22.48
C LYS A 9 -32.27 4.15 21.84
N ILE A 10 -32.42 3.71 20.60
CA ILE A 10 -31.29 3.31 19.76
C ILE A 10 -30.67 4.63 19.33
N ASP A 11 -29.78 5.17 20.15
CA ASP A 11 -28.92 6.26 19.73
C ASP A 11 -28.09 5.79 18.53
N PRO A 12 -27.92 6.60 17.48
CA PRO A 12 -27.03 6.28 16.37
C PRO A 12 -25.64 5.91 16.91
N PRO A 13 -24.97 4.89 16.33
CA PRO A 13 -23.59 4.59 16.69
C PRO A 13 -22.73 5.85 16.55
N LYS A 14 -21.85 6.07 17.52
CA LYS A 14 -20.98 7.25 17.54
C LYS A 14 -20.03 7.18 16.35
N ASP A 15 -19.87 8.30 15.63
CA ASP A 15 -18.97 8.41 14.47
C ASP A 15 -17.48 8.14 14.80
N ASP A 16 -17.12 8.10 16.08
CA ASP A 16 -15.75 7.90 16.58
C ASP A 16 -15.30 6.42 16.64
N GLU A 17 -16.18 5.46 16.39
CA GLU A 17 -15.77 4.05 16.32
C GLU A 17 -15.22 3.73 14.91
N PRO A 18 -13.96 3.23 14.80
CA PRO A 18 -13.42 2.84 13.51
C PRO A 18 -14.22 1.64 12.98
N THR A 19 -15.12 1.90 12.03
CA THR A 19 -15.86 0.86 11.34
C THR A 19 -15.01 0.24 10.25
N LEU A 20 -15.12 -1.09 10.07
CA LEU A 20 -14.54 -1.79 8.93
C LEU A 20 -15.26 -1.33 7.66
N ASP A 21 -14.56 -0.64 6.77
CA ASP A 21 -15.10 -0.26 5.46
C ASP A 21 -15.19 -1.51 4.57
N VAL A 22 -16.38 -2.10 4.53
CA VAL A 22 -16.69 -3.30 3.72
C VAL A 22 -17.33 -2.93 2.37
N THR A 23 -17.40 -1.65 2.02
CA THR A 23 -17.89 -1.25 0.70
C THR A 23 -16.73 -1.23 -0.29
N GLY A 24 -16.87 -1.97 -1.38
CA GLY A 24 -15.87 -2.15 -2.45
C GLY A 24 -15.56 -0.87 -3.26
N ARG A 25 -15.12 0.19 -2.57
CA ARG A 25 -14.65 1.48 -3.11
C ARG A 25 -13.16 1.71 -2.87
N SER A 26 -12.43 0.69 -2.40
CA SER A 26 -10.96 0.71 -2.30
C SER A 26 -10.30 0.13 -3.56
N ALA A 27 -10.81 0.48 -4.75
CA ALA A 27 -9.97 0.38 -5.93
C ALA A 27 -8.92 1.48 -5.77
N ALA A 28 -7.74 1.10 -5.25
CA ALA A 28 -6.60 2.00 -5.19
C ALA A 28 -6.47 2.69 -6.57
N PRO A 29 -6.29 4.03 -6.60
CA PRO A 29 -6.28 4.77 -7.86
C PRO A 29 -5.32 4.12 -8.86
N GLU A 30 -5.58 4.17 -10.17
CA GLU A 30 -4.67 3.58 -11.17
C GLU A 30 -3.23 4.14 -11.09
N SER A 31 -3.06 5.31 -10.46
CA SER A 31 -1.76 5.91 -10.12
C SER A 31 -1.09 5.32 -8.86
N SER A 32 -1.74 4.37 -8.18
CA SER A 32 -1.19 3.71 -7.00
C SER A 32 -0.04 2.79 -7.41
N VAL A 33 1.10 2.95 -6.74
CA VAL A 33 2.25 2.07 -6.92
C VAL A 33 1.87 0.67 -6.47
N LYS A 34 1.74 -0.26 -7.42
CA LYS A 34 1.47 -1.66 -7.13
C LYS A 34 2.75 -2.33 -6.68
N PRO A 35 2.77 -3.02 -5.53
CA PRO A 35 3.94 -3.79 -5.13
C PRO A 35 4.13 -4.96 -6.10
N ILE A 36 5.29 -5.05 -6.75
CA ILE A 36 5.66 -6.13 -7.66
C ILE A 36 6.70 -7.01 -6.98
N GLN A 37 6.54 -8.33 -7.08
CA GLN A 37 7.56 -9.29 -6.67
C GLN A 37 8.41 -9.69 -7.87
N ILE A 38 9.72 -9.49 -7.78
CA ILE A 38 10.68 -9.83 -8.83
C ILE A 38 11.58 -10.94 -8.32
N LYS A 39 11.69 -12.02 -9.10
CA LYS A 39 12.64 -13.10 -8.81
C LYS A 39 14.01 -12.74 -9.35
N VAL A 40 14.99 -12.63 -8.47
CA VAL A 40 16.40 -12.38 -8.82
C VAL A 40 17.30 -13.44 -8.19
N PRO A 41 18.43 -13.78 -8.82
CA PRO A 41 19.45 -14.63 -8.18
C PRO A 41 19.94 -14.00 -6.88
N VAL A 42 20.22 -14.83 -5.87
CA VAL A 42 20.65 -14.37 -4.54
C VAL A 42 21.93 -13.54 -4.60
N SER A 43 22.87 -13.91 -5.47
CA SER A 43 24.10 -13.15 -5.71
C SER A 43 23.81 -11.73 -6.17
N LYS A 44 22.92 -11.58 -7.16
CA LYS A 44 22.50 -10.27 -7.69
C LYS A 44 21.70 -9.46 -6.69
N HIS A 45 20.81 -10.09 -5.90
CA HIS A 45 20.09 -9.38 -4.85
C HIS A 45 21.04 -8.79 -3.79
N LYS A 46 22.11 -9.51 -3.41
CA LYS A 46 23.13 -9.00 -2.47
C LYS A 46 23.87 -7.81 -3.06
N GLU A 47 24.30 -7.91 -4.32
CA GLU A 47 24.99 -6.84 -5.05
C GLU A 47 24.11 -5.58 -5.13
N MET A 48 22.84 -5.73 -5.53
CA MET A 48 21.88 -4.63 -5.57
C MET A 48 21.67 -4.01 -4.18
N LYS A 49 21.57 -4.83 -3.13
CA LYS A 49 21.38 -4.31 -1.77
C LYS A 49 22.59 -3.51 -1.29
N ALA A 50 23.80 -3.99 -1.58
CA ALA A 50 25.04 -3.28 -1.23
C ALA A 50 25.09 -1.93 -1.97
N TYR A 51 24.85 -1.93 -3.28
CA TYR A 51 24.88 -0.70 -4.07
C TYR A 51 23.81 0.33 -3.63
N ALA A 52 22.59 -0.12 -3.33
CA ALA A 52 21.54 0.78 -2.79
C ALA A 52 21.99 1.42 -1.47
N ALA A 53 22.59 0.63 -0.57
CA ALA A 53 23.06 1.12 0.71
C ALA A 53 24.22 2.11 0.56
N GLU A 54 25.16 1.86 -0.36
CA GLU A 54 26.28 2.77 -0.66
C GLU A 54 25.80 4.11 -1.20
N GLN A 55 24.77 4.11 -2.05
CA GLN A 55 24.20 5.32 -2.64
C GLN A 55 23.16 6.00 -1.74
N GLY A 56 22.78 5.39 -0.61
CA GLY A 56 21.75 5.90 0.29
C GLY A 56 20.35 5.95 -0.31
N ILE A 57 20.07 5.14 -1.34
CA ILE A 57 18.78 5.08 -2.05
C ILE A 57 18.02 3.80 -1.73
N SER A 58 16.71 3.81 -1.93
CA SER A 58 15.92 2.59 -1.85
C SER A 58 16.16 1.66 -3.05
N MET A 59 15.93 0.36 -2.85
CA MET A 59 15.98 -0.63 -3.93
C MET A 59 15.02 -0.28 -5.07
N THR A 60 13.84 0.26 -4.73
CA THR A 60 12.82 0.66 -5.71
C THR A 60 13.32 1.80 -6.60
N GLU A 61 13.94 2.83 -6.02
CA GLU A 61 14.53 3.94 -6.77
C GLU A 61 15.64 3.47 -7.70
N MET A 62 16.49 2.54 -7.24
CA MET A 62 17.51 1.94 -8.09
C MET A 62 16.91 1.24 -9.32
N ILE A 63 15.86 0.44 -9.11
CA ILE A 63 15.21 -0.30 -10.19
C ILE A 63 14.52 0.66 -11.18
N MET A 64 13.87 1.72 -10.68
CA MET A 64 13.25 2.74 -11.52
C MET A 64 14.28 3.49 -12.37
N ALA A 65 15.40 3.91 -11.79
CA ALA A 65 16.48 4.56 -12.53
C ALA A 65 17.04 3.64 -13.63
N GLY A 66 17.21 2.34 -13.33
CA GLY A 66 17.63 1.34 -14.31
C GLY A 66 16.63 1.19 -15.46
N TYR A 67 15.33 1.25 -15.17
CA TYR A 67 14.28 1.22 -16.20
C TYR A 67 14.31 2.46 -17.11
N GLU A 68 14.45 3.66 -16.54
CA GLU A 68 14.54 4.90 -17.32
C GLU A 68 15.77 4.90 -18.25
N MET A 69 16.93 4.47 -17.74
CA MET A 69 18.15 4.33 -18.55
C MET A 69 17.95 3.34 -19.70
N TYR A 70 17.35 2.19 -19.42
CA TYR A 70 17.08 1.18 -20.46
C TYR A 70 16.11 1.69 -21.52
N ARG A 71 15.04 2.38 -21.10
CA ARG A 71 14.04 2.95 -22.01
C ARG A 71 14.62 4.04 -22.90
N ASN A 72 15.49 4.88 -22.34
CA ASN A 72 16.16 5.94 -23.09
C ASN A 72 17.19 5.40 -24.09
N LYS A 73 17.80 4.25 -23.81
CA LYS A 73 18.72 3.57 -24.75
C LYS A 73 18.00 2.90 -25.93
N MET A 74 16.70 2.58 -25.76
CA MET A 74 15.85 1.96 -26.78
C MET A 74 15.07 2.96 -27.64
N LYS A 75 15.16 4.25 -27.35
CA LYS A 75 14.72 5.33 -28.23
C LYS A 75 15.86 5.76 -29.14
#